data_AF-A0A150NVP1-F1
#
_entry.id   AF-A0A150NVP1-F1
#
_cell.length_a   1.000
_cell.length_b   1.000
_cell.length_c   1.000
_cell.angle_alpha   90.00
_cell.angle_beta   90.00
_cell.angle_gamma   90.00
#
_symmetry.space_group_name_H-M   'P 1'
#
loop_
_entity.id
_entity.type
_entity.pdbx_description
1 polymer ?
#
loop_
_entity_poly.entity_id
_entity_poly.type
_entity_poly.pdbx_seq_one_letter_code
_entity_poly.pdbx_strand_id
1 'polypeptide(L)'
;MCCARLFLNIPGKGVLKLDNGTIVYDGSLVRGKMNGQGTITFQNGDQYTGGFNNGAFNGKGTFQSKEGWTYEGDFVNGQAEGKGKLTTEQEVVYEGTFKQGVFQQK
;
A
#
# COMPACT_ATOMS: atom_id res chain seq x y z
N MET A 1 -39.18 -15.43 10.20
CA MET A 1 -38.27 -14.75 11.15
C MET A 1 -36.86 -14.88 10.60
N CYS A 2 -35.95 -13.92 10.60
CA CYS A 2 -35.96 -12.47 10.58
C CYS A 2 -34.53 -12.13 10.15
N CYS A 3 -34.37 -11.14 9.26
CA CYS A 3 -33.14 -10.36 9.02
C CYS A 3 -31.76 -11.05 9.06
N ALA A 4 -31.18 -11.26 7.88
CA ALA A 4 -29.89 -10.64 7.58
C ALA A 4 -29.74 -10.47 6.05
N ARG A 5 -30.42 -9.45 5.49
CA ARG A 5 -29.89 -8.80 4.29
C ARG A 5 -28.62 -8.07 4.73
N LEU A 6 -27.55 -8.82 4.92
CA LEU A 6 -26.21 -8.26 4.90
C LEU A 6 -26.07 -7.69 3.49
N PHE A 7 -26.23 -6.38 3.35
CA PHE A 7 -25.52 -5.62 2.33
C PHE A 7 -24.04 -5.78 2.65
N LEU A 8 -23.55 -6.99 2.37
CA LEU A 8 -22.17 -7.39 2.52
C LEU A 8 -21.51 -6.55 1.45
N ASN A 9 -20.96 -5.42 1.88
CA ASN A 9 -20.09 -4.56 1.10
C ASN A 9 -18.80 -5.35 0.89
N ILE A 10 -18.92 -6.49 0.20
CA ILE A 10 -17.85 -7.41 -0.11
C ILE A 10 -16.95 -6.60 -1.02
N PRO A 11 -15.71 -6.30 -0.61
CA PRO A 11 -14.77 -5.70 -1.53
C PRO A 11 -14.70 -6.60 -2.77
N GLY A 12 -15.09 -6.07 -3.92
CA GLY A 12 -14.94 -6.77 -5.17
C GLY A 12 -13.46 -6.85 -5.46
N LYS A 13 -12.90 -8.05 -5.61
CA LYS A 13 -11.54 -8.18 -6.16
C LYS A 13 -11.57 -7.70 -7.60
N GLY A 14 -10.62 -6.86 -8.00
CA GLY A 14 -10.56 -6.36 -9.36
C GLY A 14 -9.22 -5.73 -9.69
N VAL A 15 -8.97 -5.64 -11.00
CA VAL A 15 -7.80 -4.98 -11.56
C VAL A 15 -8.20 -3.59 -12.03
N LEU A 16 -7.55 -2.54 -11.53
CA LEU A 16 -7.68 -1.18 -12.04
C LEU A 16 -6.44 -0.81 -12.85
N LYS A 17 -6.66 -0.30 -14.05
CA LYS A 17 -5.63 0.32 -14.89
C LYS A 17 -5.79 1.83 -14.77
N LEU A 18 -4.82 2.49 -14.15
CA LEU A 18 -4.77 3.92 -13.93
C LEU A 18 -3.78 4.55 -14.92
N ASP A 19 -3.91 5.85 -15.16
CA ASP A 19 -3.00 6.62 -16.03
C ASP A 19 -2.78 5.96 -17.41
N ASN A 20 -3.88 5.70 -18.11
CA ASN A 20 -3.88 4.99 -19.41
C ASN A 20 -3.28 3.56 -19.38
N GLY A 21 -3.20 2.95 -18.20
CA GLY A 21 -2.70 1.59 -18.01
C GLY A 21 -1.21 1.51 -17.69
N THR A 22 -0.55 2.63 -17.43
CA THR A 22 0.84 2.67 -16.94
C THR A 22 0.95 2.24 -15.47
N ILE A 23 -0.12 2.43 -14.69
CA ILE A 23 -0.22 2.01 -13.30
C ILE A 23 -1.29 0.93 -13.20
N VAL A 24 -0.94 -0.22 -12.61
CA VAL A 24 -1.85 -1.37 -12.47
C VAL A 24 -2.03 -1.69 -11.00
N TYR A 25 -3.27 -1.67 -10.54
CA TYR A 25 -3.67 -2.11 -9.22
C TYR A 25 -4.42 -3.44 -9.32
N ASP A 26 -4.08 -4.40 -8.48
CA ASP A 26 -4.82 -5.64 -8.26
C ASP A 26 -5.18 -5.75 -6.78
N GLY A 27 -6.47 -5.74 -6.47
CA GLY A 27 -6.90 -5.89 -5.10
C GLY A 27 -8.37 -5.58 -4.84
N SER A 28 -8.63 -5.22 -3.59
CA SER A 28 -9.96 -4.96 -3.07
C SER A 28 -10.50 -3.59 -3.51
N LEU A 29 -11.68 -3.59 -4.12
CA LEU A 29 -12.38 -2.38 -4.56
C LEU A 29 -13.68 -2.18 -3.78
N VAL A 30 -13.85 -0.98 -3.26
CA VAL A 30 -15.09 -0.53 -2.64
C VAL A 30 -15.57 0.71 -3.37
N ARG A 31 -16.75 0.64 -3.99
CA ARG A 31 -17.34 1.72 -4.80
C ARG A 31 -16.39 2.25 -5.88
N GLY A 32 -15.66 1.35 -6.54
CA GLY A 32 -14.71 1.69 -7.61
C GLY A 32 -13.40 2.33 -7.12
N LYS A 33 -13.17 2.41 -5.81
CA LYS A 33 -11.92 2.93 -5.23
C LYS A 33 -11.12 1.81 -4.58
N MET A 34 -9.79 1.88 -4.68
CA MET A 34 -8.86 0.99 -3.99
C MET A 34 -9.05 1.11 -2.47
N ASN A 35 -9.50 0.02 -1.84
CA ASN A 35 -9.82 -0.03 -0.41
C ASN A 35 -9.60 -1.44 0.12
N GLY A 36 -8.88 -1.58 1.23
CA GLY A 36 -8.48 -2.88 1.77
C GLY A 36 -7.13 -3.31 1.21
N GLN A 37 -6.89 -4.61 1.09
CA GLN A 37 -5.59 -5.13 0.65
C GLN A 37 -5.48 -5.15 -0.88
N GLY A 38 -4.28 -4.84 -1.39
CA GLY A 38 -3.95 -4.98 -2.81
C GLY A 38 -2.48 -4.76 -3.10
N THR A 39 -2.14 -4.85 -4.38
CA THR A 39 -0.83 -4.55 -4.93
C THR A 39 -0.99 -3.53 -6.04
N ILE A 40 -0.19 -2.46 -6.01
CA ILE A 40 -0.08 -1.50 -7.12
C ILE A 40 1.32 -1.59 -7.70
N THR A 41 1.41 -1.66 -9.02
CA THR A 41 2.64 -1.58 -9.78
C THR A 41 2.64 -0.27 -10.55
N PHE A 42 3.65 0.55 -10.32
CA PHE A 42 3.82 1.85 -10.95
C PHE A 42 4.55 1.74 -12.29
N GLN A 43 4.41 2.77 -13.13
CA GLN A 43 5.06 2.84 -14.43
C GLN A 43 6.59 2.73 -14.34
N ASN A 44 7.17 3.32 -13.29
CA ASN A 44 8.61 3.28 -13.06
C ASN A 44 9.10 1.91 -12.62
N GLY A 45 8.21 0.94 -12.35
CA GLY A 45 8.54 -0.41 -11.87
C GLY A 45 8.52 -0.55 -10.35
N ASP A 46 8.28 0.53 -9.61
CA ASP A 46 8.05 0.43 -8.16
C ASP A 46 6.76 -0.36 -7.90
N GLN A 47 6.72 -1.04 -6.77
CA GLN A 47 5.58 -1.83 -6.34
C GLN A 47 5.25 -1.53 -4.89
N TYR A 48 3.97 -1.39 -4.59
CA TYR A 48 3.48 -1.39 -3.21
C TYR A 48 2.46 -2.51 -3.02
N THR A 49 2.64 -3.28 -1.95
CA THR A 49 1.69 -4.31 -1.52
C THR A 49 1.27 -4.02 -0.09
N GLY A 50 -0.03 -3.87 0.16
CA GLY A 50 -0.52 -3.58 1.50
C GLY A 50 -1.92 -2.99 1.52
N GLY A 51 -2.19 -2.26 2.60
CA GLY A 51 -3.49 -1.62 2.83
C GLY A 51 -3.69 -0.34 2.03
N PHE A 52 -4.93 -0.17 1.55
CA PHE A 52 -5.40 1.00 0.83
C PHE A 52 -6.63 1.56 1.53
N ASN A 53 -6.73 2.89 1.55
CA ASN A 53 -7.92 3.61 1.97
C ASN A 53 -8.17 4.74 0.96
N ASN A 54 -9.31 4.69 0.27
CA ASN A 54 -9.71 5.67 -0.74
C ASN A 54 -8.65 5.98 -1.80
N GLY A 55 -7.85 4.99 -2.20
CA GLY A 55 -6.78 5.15 -3.19
C GLY A 55 -5.39 5.46 -2.64
N ALA A 56 -5.26 5.79 -1.35
CA ALA A 56 -3.96 6.04 -0.73
C ALA A 56 -3.47 4.83 0.07
N PHE A 57 -2.15 4.65 0.18
CA PHE A 57 -1.55 3.65 1.05
C PHE A 57 -1.90 3.96 2.50
N ASN A 58 -2.41 2.95 3.21
CA ASN A 58 -2.90 3.12 4.55
C ASN A 58 -2.84 1.80 5.34
N GLY A 59 -2.23 1.83 6.52
CA GLY A 59 -1.97 0.66 7.34
C GLY A 59 -0.65 -0.02 6.99
N LYS A 60 -0.53 -1.32 7.29
CA LYS A 60 0.68 -2.08 7.01
C LYS A 60 0.86 -2.33 5.52
N GLY A 61 2.09 -2.19 5.04
CA GLY A 61 2.46 -2.57 3.68
C GLY A 61 3.96 -2.64 3.47
N THR A 62 4.31 -3.02 2.25
CA THR A 62 5.68 -3.12 1.75
C THR A 62 5.76 -2.33 0.45
N PHE A 63 6.67 -1.38 0.39
CA PHE A 63 7.06 -0.66 -0.83
C PHE A 63 8.40 -1.21 -1.30
N GLN A 64 8.46 -1.69 -2.54
CA GLN A 64 9.66 -2.15 -3.21
C GLN A 64 9.95 -1.19 -4.35
N SER A 65 11.09 -0.51 -4.29
CA SER A 65 11.52 0.29 -5.43
C SER A 65 12.15 -0.59 -6.48
N LYS A 66 11.98 -0.22 -7.75
CA LYS A 66 12.74 -0.79 -8.85
C LYS A 66 14.25 -0.66 -8.65
N GLU A 67 14.69 0.38 -7.95
CA GLU A 67 16.12 0.62 -7.68
C GLU A 67 16.71 -0.45 -6.75
N GLY A 68 15.86 -1.13 -5.95
CA GLY A 68 16.22 -2.33 -5.17
C GLY A 68 16.11 -2.14 -3.66
N TRP A 69 15.82 -0.93 -3.19
CA TRP A 69 15.49 -0.72 -1.78
C TRP A 69 14.02 -1.11 -1.48
N THR A 70 13.77 -1.54 -0.25
CA THR A 70 12.46 -1.98 0.23
C THR A 70 12.14 -1.33 1.56
N TYR A 71 10.93 -0.81 1.72
CA TYR A 71 10.39 -0.37 3.00
C TYR A 71 9.22 -1.27 3.42
N GLU A 72 9.24 -1.77 4.65
CA GLU A 72 8.14 -2.50 5.28
C GLU A 72 7.72 -1.77 6.55
N GLY A 73 6.45 -1.40 6.67
CA GLY A 73 6.01 -0.65 7.85
C GLY A 73 4.58 -0.15 7.78
N ASP A 74 4.26 0.79 8.67
CA ASP A 74 2.99 1.50 8.62
C ASP A 74 3.04 2.64 7.59
N PHE A 75 1.90 2.86 6.95
CA PHE A 75 1.66 3.93 6.00
C PHE A 75 0.41 4.71 6.40
N VAL A 76 0.47 6.03 6.24
CA VAL A 76 -0.67 6.93 6.41
C VAL A 76 -0.72 7.90 5.24
N ASN A 77 -1.81 7.85 4.47
CA ASN A 77 -2.05 8.72 3.30
C ASN A 77 -0.90 8.70 2.29
N GLY A 78 -0.36 7.51 1.99
CA GLY A 78 0.74 7.36 1.05
C GLY A 78 2.15 7.53 1.63
N GLN A 79 2.28 7.97 2.89
CA GLN A 79 3.59 8.23 3.51
C GLN A 79 3.92 7.16 4.54
N ALA A 80 5.20 6.77 4.61
CA ALA A 80 5.70 5.96 5.72
C ALA A 80 5.58 6.73 7.04
N GLU A 81 4.90 6.13 8.02
CA GLU A 81 4.59 6.73 9.32
C GLU A 81 4.72 5.64 10.37
N GLY A 82 5.10 5.93 11.62
CA GLY A 82 5.15 4.90 12.67
C GLY A 82 6.34 3.95 12.54
N LYS A 83 6.17 2.68 12.88
CA LYS A 83 7.30 1.72 12.91
C LYS A 83 7.51 1.10 11.54
N GLY A 84 8.76 1.05 11.10
CA GLY A 84 9.12 0.43 9.84
C GLY A 84 10.57 -0.03 9.78
N LYS A 85 10.87 -0.72 8.68
CA LYS A 85 12.16 -1.26 8.29
C LYS A 85 12.43 -0.84 6.85
N LEU A 86 13.50 -0.08 6.64
CA LEU A 86 14.01 0.25 5.31
C LEU A 86 15.27 -0.60 5.07
N THR A 87 15.24 -1.44 4.05
CA THR A 87 16.39 -2.17 3.53
C THR A 87 16.84 -1.47 2.26
N THR A 88 18.06 -0.97 2.23
CA THR A 88 18.64 -0.35 1.02
C THR A 88 19.12 -1.40 0.03
N GLU A 89 19.49 -0.97 -1.17
CA GLU A 89 20.10 -1.81 -2.21
C GLU A 89 21.38 -2.53 -1.77
N GLN A 90 22.11 -1.95 -0.81
CA GLN A 90 23.33 -2.51 -0.23
C GLN A 90 23.05 -3.42 0.96
N GLU A 91 21.81 -3.88 1.12
CA GLU A 91 21.33 -4.69 2.26
C GLU A 91 21.51 -4.02 3.63
N VAL A 92 21.79 -2.72 3.68
CA VAL A 92 21.82 -1.95 4.93
C VAL A 92 20.39 -1.76 5.42
N VAL A 93 20.17 -2.12 6.67
CA VAL A 93 18.85 -2.12 7.33
C VAL A 93 18.74 -0.95 8.32
N TYR A 94 17.68 -0.17 8.16
CA TYR A 94 17.28 0.90 9.08
C TYR A 94 15.93 0.55 9.68
N GLU A 95 15.93 0.14 10.95
CA GLU A 95 14.72 -0.18 11.72
C GLU A 95 14.45 0.91 12.74
N GLY A 96 13.24 1.46 12.75
CA GLY A 96 12.90 2.53 13.68
C GLY A 96 11.57 3.19 13.38
N THR A 97 11.46 4.45 13.82
CA THR A 97 10.24 5.25 13.63
C THR A 97 10.40 6.15 12.41
N PHE A 98 9.41 6.15 11.52
CA PHE A 98 9.31 7.03 10.38
C PHE A 98 8.21 8.05 10.62
N LYS A 99 8.42 9.28 10.17
CA LYS A 99 7.40 10.33 10.22
C LYS A 99 7.42 11.08 8.91
N GLN A 100 6.29 11.08 8.19
CA GLN A 100 6.15 11.69 6.88
C GLN A 100 7.24 11.24 5.87
N GLY A 101 7.59 9.95 5.90
CA GLY A 101 8.64 9.40 5.05
C GLY A 101 10.07 9.55 5.56
N VAL A 102 10.30 10.26 6.67
CA VAL A 102 11.65 10.52 7.21
C VAL A 102 11.94 9.62 8.40
N PHE A 103 13.05 8.89 8.33
CA PHE A 103 13.56 8.10 9.45
C PHE A 103 13.93 9.02 10.63
N GLN A 104 13.36 8.72 11.79
CA GLN A 104 13.62 9.44 13.04
C GLN A 104 14.70 8.66 13.81
N GLN A 105 15.95 9.09 13.69
CA GLN A 105 17.03 8.62 14.54
C GLN A 105 16.87 9.28 15.92
N LYS A 106 16.74 8.46 16.96
CA LYS A 106 16.80 8.91 18.36
C LYS A 106 18.19 8.65 18.93
#